data_AF-A0A3C0Q6S7-F1
#
_entry.id   AF-A0A3C0Q6S7-F1
#
_cell.length_a   1.000
_cell.length_b   1.000
_cell.length_c   1.000
_cell.angle_alpha   90.00
_cell.angle_beta   90.00
_cell.angle_gamma   90.00
#
_symmetry.space_group_name_H-M   'P 1'
#
loop_
_entity.id
_entity.type
_entity.pdbx_description
1 polymer ?
#
loop_
_entity_poly.entity_id
_entity_poly.type
_entity_poly.pdbx_seq_one_letter_code
_entity_poly.pdbx_strand_id
1 'polypeptide(L)'
;MDKITESGSHSTEIKIWPLENCRFAYTIGSAQPVRCSWISDQPLFYADYEDAADDELLMDDPVMDALERDIADLRDKTNAYDKVSREFAEPENHIQSLFREDAAFISTIYQSAPSTLGDALDILHQSRLASQFISFAQLHDVAIRETSHVMDAGYDRSSHSVLVRADLDMPTKLLLMVRELRRMWQHRNGSGLHPLAVHPDYAVLINRAQQADLMVSMVRVAWELQLAGYKEAWVRIENSTLADLGRAFAREAIADFRSINNGMAARATFESWFLSERCRKADRSLIQQMLADYQGYVFSDNVETSRLITLDLTKALGKMPFGTNYLEVVSAQIVSDPVFTEVRDRSNANFLWFIKFERSFTESENDIAVKKALQPQTAEIIDFAPKQADKARSKPDRSVVEENAEIIEIRRPVGE
;
A
#
# COMPACT_ATOMS: atom_id res chain seq x y z
N MET A 1 -54.62 15.01 0.10
CA MET A 1 -55.25 16.00 1.01
C MET A 1 -55.25 15.39 2.38
N ASP A 2 -54.37 15.86 3.26
CA ASP A 2 -54.54 15.80 4.71
C ASP A 2 -53.77 16.97 5.32
N LYS A 3 -54.39 17.63 6.29
CA LYS A 3 -54.01 18.93 6.83
C LYS A 3 -52.78 18.80 7.74
N ILE A 4 -51.80 19.68 7.52
CA ILE A 4 -50.74 19.97 8.47
C ILE A 4 -51.33 20.93 9.53
N THR A 5 -51.28 20.51 10.78
CA THR A 5 -51.38 21.41 11.93
C THR A 5 -50.24 21.12 12.90
N GLU A 6 -49.65 22.22 13.34
CA GLU A 6 -48.92 22.42 14.60
C GLU A 6 -47.40 22.17 14.66
N SER A 7 -46.75 23.31 14.88
CA SER A 7 -45.48 23.58 15.51
C SER A 7 -45.28 22.82 16.83
N GLY A 8 -44.20 22.06 16.92
CA GLY A 8 -43.68 21.51 18.16
C GLY A 8 -42.25 21.03 17.94
N SER A 9 -41.32 21.51 18.77
CA SER A 9 -39.94 21.05 18.82
C SER A 9 -39.92 19.56 19.17
N HIS A 10 -39.75 18.71 18.16
CA HIS A 10 -39.46 17.30 18.36
C HIS A 10 -38.14 16.99 17.66
N SER A 11 -37.12 16.70 18.47
CA SER A 11 -36.02 15.83 18.06
C SER A 11 -36.64 14.50 17.65
N THR A 12 -36.97 14.36 16.37
CA THR A 12 -37.38 13.09 15.79
C THR A 12 -36.16 12.19 15.73
N GLU A 13 -35.92 11.50 16.83
CA GLU A 13 -35.01 10.36 16.85
C GLU A 13 -35.58 9.31 15.86
N ILE A 14 -35.00 9.26 14.66
CA ILE A 14 -35.42 8.33 13.61
C ILE A 14 -34.98 6.93 14.04
N LYS A 15 -35.89 6.17 14.64
CA LYS A 15 -35.67 4.74 14.92
C LYS A 15 -35.77 3.96 13.62
N ILE A 16 -34.62 3.61 13.05
CA ILE A 16 -34.51 2.73 11.89
C ILE A 16 -34.62 1.29 12.40
N TRP A 17 -35.73 0.62 12.11
CA TRP A 17 -35.90 -0.81 12.37
C TRP A 17 -35.32 -1.61 11.20
N PRO A 18 -34.45 -2.62 11.43
CA PRO A 18 -34.01 -3.51 10.37
C PRO A 18 -35.20 -4.35 9.88
N LEU A 19 -35.50 -4.25 8.59
CA LEU A 19 -36.55 -5.03 7.91
C LEU A 19 -35.88 -6.06 6.99
N GLU A 20 -36.35 -7.31 7.02
CA GLU A 20 -35.69 -8.48 6.43
C GLU A 20 -35.37 -8.38 4.92
N ASN A 21 -35.99 -7.47 4.16
CA ASN A 21 -35.83 -7.33 2.71
C ASN A 21 -35.25 -5.98 2.24
N CYS A 22 -34.70 -5.14 3.13
CA CYS A 22 -34.07 -3.88 2.77
C CYS A 22 -32.54 -3.99 2.90
N ARG A 23 -31.81 -3.90 1.77
CA ARG A 23 -30.33 -3.99 1.77
C ARG A 23 -29.63 -2.66 2.03
N PHE A 24 -30.24 -1.53 1.69
CA PHE A 24 -29.70 -0.21 1.97
C PHE A 24 -30.81 0.84 2.05
N ALA A 25 -30.69 1.78 2.99
CA ALA A 25 -31.56 2.95 3.09
C ALA A 25 -30.66 4.18 3.24
N TYR A 26 -30.94 5.23 2.46
CA TYR A 26 -30.26 6.50 2.58
C TYR A 26 -31.27 7.65 2.52
N THR A 27 -30.88 8.79 3.07
CA THR A 27 -31.69 10.01 3.13
C THR A 27 -31.13 11.04 2.15
N ILE A 28 -31.99 11.59 1.27
CA ILE A 28 -31.69 12.81 0.53
C ILE A 28 -32.48 13.94 1.21
N GLY A 29 -31.78 14.81 1.94
CA GLY A 29 -32.39 15.94 2.66
C GLY A 29 -33.29 15.52 3.84
N SER A 30 -34.29 16.35 4.15
CA SER A 30 -35.22 16.20 5.29
C SER A 30 -36.49 15.41 4.98
N ALA A 31 -36.57 14.73 3.82
CA ALA A 31 -37.68 13.86 3.46
C ALA A 31 -37.30 12.37 3.63
N GLN A 32 -38.18 11.62 4.30
CA GLN A 32 -38.04 10.20 4.64
C GLN A 32 -38.08 9.25 3.42
N PRO A 33 -37.61 7.99 3.56
CA PRO A 33 -36.57 7.40 2.70
C PRO A 33 -37.08 6.86 1.36
N VAL A 34 -36.31 7.13 0.30
CA VAL A 34 -36.48 6.49 -1.01
C VAL A 34 -36.04 5.03 -0.91
N ARG A 35 -36.96 4.12 -1.23
CA ARG A 35 -36.79 2.67 -1.15
C ARG A 35 -36.16 2.19 -2.45
N CYS A 36 -35.01 1.51 -2.38
CA CYS A 36 -34.43 0.86 -3.54
C CYS A 36 -34.28 -0.65 -3.26
N SER A 37 -35.05 -1.47 -3.97
CA SER A 37 -34.99 -2.93 -3.89
C SER A 37 -34.11 -3.56 -4.98
N TRP A 38 -33.57 -2.77 -5.91
CA TRP A 38 -32.78 -3.26 -7.04
C TRP A 38 -31.56 -2.40 -7.30
N ILE A 39 -30.38 -2.98 -7.11
CA ILE A 39 -29.14 -2.52 -7.73
C ILE A 39 -28.87 -3.51 -8.85
N SER A 40 -29.09 -3.08 -10.09
CA SER A 40 -28.56 -3.78 -11.26
C SER A 40 -27.04 -3.58 -11.28
N ASP A 41 -26.34 -4.65 -11.63
CA ASP A 41 -24.91 -4.85 -11.78
C ASP A 41 -24.31 -4.17 -13.04
N GLN A 42 -25.05 -3.27 -13.68
CA GLN A 42 -24.59 -2.46 -14.80
C GLN A 42 -24.41 -0.98 -14.40
N PRO A 43 -23.38 -0.29 -14.90
CA PRO A 43 -23.13 1.11 -14.55
C PRO A 43 -24.27 2.00 -15.06
N LEU A 44 -24.80 2.85 -14.17
CA LEU A 44 -25.86 3.82 -14.48
C LEU A 44 -25.41 4.78 -15.58
N PHE A 45 -25.96 4.61 -16.77
CA PHE A 45 -26.03 5.67 -17.77
C PHE A 45 -27.17 6.62 -17.38
N TYR A 46 -26.87 7.91 -17.26
CA TYR A 46 -27.89 8.95 -17.13
C TYR A 46 -28.67 9.02 -18.44
N ALA A 47 -29.84 8.40 -18.48
CA ALA A 47 -30.82 8.59 -19.55
C ALA A 47 -31.77 9.72 -19.12
N ASP A 48 -31.27 10.95 -19.06
CA ASP A 48 -32.10 12.14 -19.03
C ASP A 48 -32.22 12.65 -20.46
N TYR A 49 -33.18 12.13 -21.22
CA TYR A 49 -33.82 12.84 -22.33
C TYR A 49 -35.17 12.18 -22.65
N GLU A 50 -36.23 12.72 -22.07
CA GLU A 50 -37.58 12.54 -22.61
C GLU A 50 -37.76 13.56 -23.74
N ASP A 51 -37.79 13.08 -24.98
CA ASP A 51 -38.55 13.77 -26.03
C ASP A 51 -39.49 12.74 -26.64
N ALA A 52 -40.77 12.86 -26.27
CA ALA A 52 -41.86 12.26 -27.01
C ALA A 52 -42.16 13.17 -28.19
N ALA A 53 -41.59 12.86 -29.36
CA ALA A 53 -42.04 13.41 -30.63
C ALA A 53 -41.73 12.43 -31.78
N ASP A 54 -42.82 11.88 -32.34
CA ASP A 54 -42.97 11.37 -33.71
C ASP A 54 -42.12 10.17 -34.17
N ASP A 55 -42.51 8.97 -33.71
CA ASP A 55 -42.06 7.66 -34.21
C ASP A 55 -42.47 7.33 -35.67
N GLU A 56 -43.10 8.24 -36.41
CA GLU A 56 -43.53 8.00 -37.80
C GLU A 56 -42.68 8.72 -38.86
N LEU A 57 -41.67 9.53 -38.47
CA LEU A 57 -40.80 10.26 -39.42
C LEU A 57 -39.35 9.74 -39.51
N LEU A 58 -39.01 8.70 -38.76
CA LEU A 58 -37.63 8.16 -38.64
C LEU A 58 -37.29 7.03 -39.62
N MET A 59 -38.25 6.62 -40.47
CA MET A 59 -38.06 5.52 -41.43
C MET A 59 -37.36 5.93 -42.73
N ASP A 60 -37.10 7.23 -42.95
CA ASP A 60 -36.43 7.78 -44.14
C ASP A 60 -35.14 8.55 -43.78
N ASP A 61 -34.48 8.25 -42.65
CA ASP A 61 -33.20 8.87 -42.31
C ASP A 61 -32.05 8.19 -43.09
N PRO A 62 -31.36 8.88 -44.02
CA PRO A 62 -30.23 8.31 -44.76
C PRO A 62 -29.07 7.83 -43.86
N VAL A 63 -29.06 8.24 -42.59
CA VAL A 63 -28.12 7.75 -41.58
C VAL A 63 -28.47 6.32 -41.14
N MET A 64 -29.76 5.97 -41.05
CA MET A 64 -30.19 4.60 -40.71
C MET A 64 -29.92 3.63 -41.86
N ASP A 65 -30.17 4.04 -43.11
CA ASP A 65 -29.81 3.24 -44.30
C ASP A 65 -28.29 2.99 -44.39
N ALA A 66 -27.47 3.97 -44.00
CA ALA A 66 -26.03 3.81 -43.94
C ALA A 66 -25.61 2.83 -42.83
N LEU A 67 -26.26 2.91 -41.66
CA LEU A 67 -26.05 1.98 -40.54
C LEU A 67 -26.49 0.55 -40.89
N GLU A 68 -27.59 0.36 -41.60
CA GLU A 68 -28.02 -0.97 -42.04
C GLU A 68 -27.04 -1.60 -43.04
N ARG A 69 -26.46 -0.78 -43.93
CA ARG A 69 -25.37 -1.24 -44.82
C ARG A 69 -24.12 -1.61 -44.02
N ASP A 70 -23.72 -0.80 -43.05
CA ASP A 70 -22.55 -1.11 -42.21
C ASP A 70 -22.77 -2.37 -41.36
N ILE A 71 -24.00 -2.58 -40.86
CA ILE A 71 -24.38 -3.80 -40.13
C ILE A 71 -24.35 -5.02 -41.06
N ALA A 72 -24.82 -4.89 -42.30
CA ALA A 72 -24.75 -5.95 -43.31
C ALA A 72 -23.28 -6.30 -43.64
N ASP A 73 -22.44 -5.29 -43.88
CA ASP A 73 -21.01 -5.46 -44.13
C ASP A 73 -20.28 -6.12 -42.94
N LEU A 74 -20.66 -5.77 -41.69
CA LEU A 74 -20.13 -6.40 -40.49
C LEU A 74 -20.58 -7.86 -40.34
N ARG A 75 -21.83 -8.18 -40.70
CA ARG A 75 -22.31 -9.57 -40.73
C ARG A 75 -21.57 -10.39 -41.77
N ASP A 76 -21.33 -9.85 -42.96
CA ASP A 76 -20.59 -10.56 -44.00
C ASP A 76 -19.13 -10.79 -43.61
N LYS A 77 -18.49 -9.81 -42.95
CA LYS A 77 -17.16 -10.01 -42.35
C LYS A 77 -17.17 -11.07 -41.27
N THR A 78 -18.17 -11.05 -40.38
CA THR A 78 -18.32 -12.06 -39.31
C THR A 78 -18.51 -13.45 -39.89
N ASN A 79 -19.34 -13.60 -40.92
CA ASN A 79 -19.56 -14.86 -41.63
C ASN A 79 -18.28 -15.34 -42.35
N ALA A 80 -17.50 -14.42 -42.91
CA ALA A 80 -16.22 -14.75 -43.51
C ALA A 80 -15.22 -15.25 -42.45
N TYR A 81 -15.15 -14.60 -41.28
CA TYR A 81 -14.33 -15.07 -40.16
C TYR A 81 -14.79 -16.43 -39.63
N ASP A 82 -16.09 -16.67 -39.55
CA ASP A 82 -16.64 -17.97 -39.14
C ASP A 82 -16.37 -19.08 -40.15
N LYS A 83 -16.36 -18.76 -41.45
CA LYS A 83 -15.98 -19.73 -42.48
C LYS A 83 -14.50 -20.09 -42.36
N VAL A 84 -13.65 -19.08 -42.17
CA VAL A 84 -12.21 -19.26 -41.95
C VAL A 84 -11.97 -20.04 -40.65
N SER A 85 -12.65 -19.73 -39.56
CA SER A 85 -12.49 -20.43 -38.27
C SER A 85 -12.85 -21.91 -38.36
N ARG A 86 -13.85 -22.26 -39.18
CA ARG A 86 -14.22 -23.66 -39.47
C ARG A 86 -13.19 -24.39 -40.33
N GLU A 87 -12.52 -23.69 -41.25
CA GLU A 87 -11.44 -24.25 -42.07
C GLU A 87 -10.16 -24.51 -41.23
N PHE A 88 -9.97 -23.73 -40.16
CA PHE A 88 -8.87 -23.91 -39.18
C PHE A 88 -9.28 -24.73 -37.95
N ALA A 89 -10.50 -25.29 -37.91
CA ALA A 89 -10.94 -26.12 -36.79
C ALA A 89 -10.15 -27.44 -36.80
N GLU A 90 -9.19 -27.54 -35.90
CA GLU A 90 -8.45 -28.78 -35.68
C GLU A 90 -9.40 -29.90 -35.26
N PRO A 91 -9.16 -31.15 -35.69
CA PRO A 91 -10.01 -32.27 -35.33
C PRO A 91 -10.08 -32.43 -33.81
N GLU A 92 -11.29 -32.63 -33.25
CA GLU A 92 -11.53 -32.71 -31.80
C GLU A 92 -10.60 -33.69 -31.07
N ASN A 93 -10.19 -34.76 -31.76
CA ASN A 93 -9.24 -35.75 -31.23
C ASN A 93 -7.85 -35.15 -30.95
N HIS A 94 -7.41 -34.18 -31.73
CA HIS A 94 -6.13 -33.48 -31.53
C HIS A 94 -6.21 -32.54 -30.31
N ILE A 95 -7.30 -31.78 -30.21
CA ILE A 95 -7.59 -30.91 -29.06
C ILE A 95 -7.65 -31.73 -27.76
N GLN A 96 -8.30 -32.90 -27.78
CA GLN A 96 -8.34 -33.79 -26.62
C GLN A 96 -6.97 -34.39 -26.28
N SER A 97 -6.11 -34.66 -27.28
CA SER A 97 -4.73 -35.11 -27.04
C SER A 97 -3.92 -34.01 -26.37
N LEU A 98 -3.93 -32.80 -26.92
CA LEU A 98 -3.25 -31.63 -26.36
C LEU A 98 -3.72 -31.34 -24.95
N PHE A 99 -5.04 -31.36 -24.71
CA PHE A 99 -5.59 -31.18 -23.37
C PHE A 99 -5.15 -32.29 -22.41
N ARG A 100 -5.07 -33.55 -22.85
CA ARG A 100 -4.57 -34.65 -22.01
C ARG A 100 -3.09 -34.50 -21.70
N GLU A 101 -2.30 -34.04 -22.65
CA GLU A 101 -0.87 -33.75 -22.46
C GLU A 101 -0.68 -32.60 -21.46
N ASP A 102 -1.43 -31.52 -21.61
CA ASP A 102 -1.44 -30.39 -20.67
C ASP A 102 -1.94 -30.79 -19.29
N ALA A 103 -3.04 -31.57 -19.22
CA ALA A 103 -3.58 -32.07 -17.96
C ALA A 103 -2.60 -33.03 -17.28
N ALA A 104 -1.92 -33.90 -18.02
CA ALA A 104 -0.87 -34.77 -17.50
C ALA A 104 0.31 -33.95 -16.96
N PHE A 105 0.74 -32.93 -17.71
CA PHE A 105 1.80 -32.00 -17.28
C PHE A 105 1.43 -31.27 -15.99
N ILE A 106 0.21 -30.71 -15.91
CA ILE A 106 -0.29 -29.96 -14.74
C ILE A 106 -0.53 -30.88 -13.53
N SER A 107 -1.02 -32.11 -13.76
CA SER A 107 -1.35 -33.08 -12.69
C SER A 107 -0.14 -33.89 -12.20
N THR A 108 0.99 -33.82 -12.89
CA THR A 108 2.23 -34.43 -12.40
C THR A 108 2.66 -33.69 -11.14
N ILE A 109 2.57 -34.37 -9.99
CA ILE A 109 3.10 -33.85 -8.72
C ILE A 109 4.58 -33.57 -8.94
N TYR A 110 4.95 -32.29 -8.90
CA TYR A 110 6.34 -31.86 -9.03
C TYR A 110 7.15 -32.42 -7.85
N GLN A 111 7.79 -33.56 -8.07
CA GLN A 111 8.77 -34.13 -7.15
C GLN A 111 10.10 -33.44 -7.44
N SER A 112 10.31 -32.28 -6.82
CA SER A 112 11.63 -31.66 -6.85
C SER A 112 12.63 -32.61 -6.19
N ALA A 113 13.81 -32.77 -6.78
CA ALA A 113 14.89 -33.54 -6.19
C ALA A 113 15.10 -33.11 -4.73
N PRO A 114 15.37 -34.04 -3.79
CA PRO A 114 15.56 -33.69 -2.39
C PRO A 114 16.70 -32.68 -2.28
N SER A 115 16.37 -31.46 -1.86
CA SER A 115 17.32 -30.39 -1.65
C SER A 115 17.68 -30.36 -0.16
N THR A 116 18.95 -30.55 0.17
CA THR A 116 19.38 -30.44 1.58
C THR A 116 19.90 -29.04 1.87
N LEU A 117 19.77 -28.59 3.13
CA LEU A 117 20.34 -27.32 3.57
C LEU A 117 21.86 -27.25 3.36
N GLY A 118 22.55 -28.37 3.59
CA GLY A 118 24.01 -28.47 3.43
C GLY A 118 24.42 -28.15 2.00
N ASP A 119 23.82 -28.84 1.03
CA ASP A 119 24.09 -28.60 -0.39
C ASP A 119 23.76 -27.15 -0.80
N ALA A 120 22.68 -26.59 -0.26
CA ALA A 120 22.30 -25.20 -0.52
C ALA A 120 23.37 -24.22 -0.01
N LEU A 121 23.88 -24.42 1.20
CA LEU A 121 24.95 -23.59 1.76
C LEU A 121 26.25 -23.73 0.97
N ASP A 122 26.62 -24.94 0.56
CA ASP A 122 27.81 -25.19 -0.25
C ASP A 122 27.74 -24.49 -1.61
N ILE A 123 26.57 -24.49 -2.26
CA ILE A 123 26.34 -23.74 -3.50
C ILE A 123 26.43 -22.23 -3.23
N LEU A 124 25.78 -21.73 -2.18
CA LEU A 124 25.83 -20.29 -1.85
C LEU A 124 27.25 -19.80 -1.54
N HIS A 125 28.11 -20.63 -0.96
CA HIS A 125 29.52 -20.28 -0.73
C HIS A 125 30.32 -20.05 -2.02
N GLN A 126 29.84 -20.52 -3.18
CA GLN A 126 30.46 -20.23 -4.47
C GLN A 126 30.25 -18.77 -4.91
N SER A 127 29.17 -18.12 -4.44
CA SER A 127 28.97 -16.68 -4.62
C SER A 127 29.72 -15.91 -3.53
N ARG A 128 30.54 -14.95 -3.94
CA ARG A 128 31.26 -14.08 -3.01
C ARG A 128 30.28 -13.30 -2.14
N LEU A 129 29.20 -12.76 -2.71
CA LEU A 129 28.21 -11.99 -1.97
C LEU A 129 27.45 -12.85 -0.96
N ALA A 130 26.93 -14.00 -1.38
CA ALA A 130 26.19 -14.89 -0.49
C ALA A 130 27.08 -15.43 0.65
N SER A 131 28.33 -15.80 0.35
CA SER A 131 29.29 -16.20 1.38
C SER A 131 29.51 -15.11 2.42
N GLN A 132 29.57 -13.83 2.04
CA GLN A 132 29.71 -12.73 3.00
C GLN A 132 28.46 -12.58 3.87
N PHE A 133 27.26 -12.77 3.32
CA PHE A 133 26.04 -12.76 4.14
C PHE A 133 25.99 -13.93 5.11
N ILE A 134 26.44 -15.12 4.71
CA ILE A 134 26.53 -16.30 5.60
C ILE A 134 27.54 -16.04 6.72
N SER A 135 28.74 -15.54 6.40
CA SER A 135 29.74 -15.18 7.42
C SER A 135 29.24 -14.08 8.37
N PHE A 136 28.49 -13.11 7.85
CA PHE A 136 27.87 -12.08 8.68
C PHE A 136 26.75 -12.64 9.57
N ALA A 137 25.97 -13.60 9.09
CA ALA A 137 24.98 -14.31 9.90
C ALA A 137 25.66 -15.05 11.06
N GLN A 138 26.77 -15.76 10.78
CA GLN A 138 27.57 -16.44 11.79
C GLN A 138 28.17 -15.48 12.82
N LEU A 139 28.68 -14.32 12.38
CA LEU A 139 29.22 -13.29 13.28
C LEU A 139 28.17 -12.74 14.26
N HIS A 140 26.91 -12.70 13.86
CA HIS A 140 25.79 -12.17 14.64
C HIS A 140 24.91 -13.25 15.28
N ASP A 141 25.43 -14.48 15.40
CA ASP A 141 24.75 -15.64 15.99
C ASP A 141 23.36 -15.92 15.39
N VAL A 142 23.19 -15.67 14.08
CA VAL A 142 21.95 -15.95 13.36
C VAL A 142 21.98 -17.36 12.79
N ALA A 143 21.09 -18.22 13.27
CA ALA A 143 21.00 -19.61 12.83
C ALA A 143 20.18 -19.75 11.53
N ILE A 144 20.67 -20.52 10.57
CA ILE A 144 19.93 -20.85 9.35
C ILE A 144 19.34 -22.26 9.54
N ARG A 145 18.02 -22.41 9.41
CA ARG A 145 17.31 -23.67 9.68
C ARG A 145 16.25 -23.96 8.63
N GLU A 146 16.05 -25.24 8.37
CA GLU A 146 14.91 -25.71 7.59
C GLU A 146 13.71 -26.00 8.48
N THR A 147 12.51 -25.65 8.02
CA THR A 147 11.26 -25.95 8.72
C THR A 147 10.09 -26.04 7.73
N SER A 148 9.11 -26.90 7.99
CA SER A 148 7.87 -26.96 7.21
C SER A 148 6.80 -25.97 7.71
N HIS A 149 7.07 -25.24 8.79
CA HIS A 149 6.11 -24.32 9.41
C HIS A 149 6.06 -22.92 8.80
N VAL A 150 6.89 -22.64 7.78
CA VAL A 150 6.92 -21.36 7.06
C VAL A 150 6.40 -21.52 5.64
N MET A 151 5.76 -20.47 5.10
CA MET A 151 5.19 -20.49 3.75
C MET A 151 6.26 -20.60 2.66
N ASP A 152 7.39 -19.90 2.80
CA ASP A 152 8.48 -19.90 1.82
C ASP A 152 9.86 -19.78 2.52
N ALA A 153 10.24 -18.59 2.98
CA ALA A 153 11.40 -18.34 3.81
C ALA A 153 11.19 -17.04 4.58
N GLY A 154 11.66 -16.96 5.81
CA GLY A 154 11.53 -15.77 6.63
C GLY A 154 12.70 -15.59 7.58
N TYR A 155 13.19 -14.36 7.69
CA TYR A 155 14.06 -13.94 8.78
C TYR A 155 13.23 -13.50 9.99
N ASP A 156 13.35 -14.24 11.09
CA ASP A 156 12.77 -13.87 12.38
C ASP A 156 13.80 -13.11 13.23
N ARG A 157 13.45 -11.85 13.52
CA ARG A 157 14.27 -10.94 14.32
C ARG A 157 14.40 -11.40 15.77
N SER A 158 13.32 -11.99 16.32
CA SER A 158 13.21 -12.35 17.74
C SER A 158 13.95 -13.64 18.06
N SER A 159 13.81 -14.66 17.22
CA SER A 159 14.53 -15.94 17.39
C SER A 159 15.94 -15.96 16.82
N HIS A 160 16.39 -14.85 16.20
CA HIS A 160 17.66 -14.75 15.50
C HIS A 160 17.87 -15.93 14.52
N SER A 161 16.87 -16.20 13.70
CA SER A 161 16.92 -17.32 12.76
C SER A 161 16.42 -16.95 11.37
N VAL A 162 17.08 -17.52 10.36
CA VAL A 162 16.60 -17.55 8.98
C VAL A 162 15.97 -18.91 8.76
N LEU A 163 14.66 -18.92 8.58
CA LEU A 163 13.86 -20.12 8.39
C LEU A 163 13.58 -20.29 6.90
N VAL A 164 13.79 -21.50 6.39
CA VAL A 164 13.59 -21.83 4.97
C VAL A 164 12.73 -23.07 4.87
N ARG A 165 11.78 -23.09 3.95
CA ARG A 165 10.91 -24.24 3.76
C ARG A 165 11.68 -25.43 3.17
N ALA A 166 11.56 -26.59 3.83
CA ALA A 166 12.39 -27.77 3.53
C ALA A 166 12.10 -28.38 2.15
N ASP A 167 10.85 -28.33 1.69
CA ASP A 167 10.32 -28.96 0.46
C ASP A 167 10.57 -28.13 -0.82
N LEU A 168 11.28 -27.01 -0.73
CA LEU A 168 11.57 -26.15 -1.87
C LEU A 168 12.61 -26.78 -2.78
N ASP A 169 12.44 -26.62 -4.09
CA ASP A 169 13.47 -26.98 -5.06
C ASP A 169 14.75 -26.16 -4.84
N MET A 170 15.90 -26.72 -5.20
CA MET A 170 17.20 -26.11 -4.91
C MET A 170 17.33 -24.66 -5.42
N PRO A 171 17.01 -24.32 -6.69
CA PRO A 171 17.05 -22.94 -7.16
C PRO A 171 16.18 -21.97 -6.35
N THR A 172 14.93 -22.34 -6.01
CA THR A 172 14.08 -21.48 -5.17
C THR A 172 14.67 -21.32 -3.77
N LYS A 173 15.13 -22.42 -3.17
CA LYS A 173 15.73 -22.44 -1.83
C LYS A 173 16.90 -21.46 -1.76
N LEU A 174 17.83 -21.52 -2.72
CA LEU A 174 18.98 -20.61 -2.83
C LEU A 174 18.55 -19.14 -2.91
N LEU A 175 17.63 -18.82 -3.82
CA LEU A 175 17.18 -17.45 -4.05
C LEU A 175 16.47 -16.87 -2.81
N LEU A 176 15.60 -17.65 -2.17
CA LEU A 176 14.89 -17.22 -0.96
C LEU A 176 15.82 -17.11 0.26
N MET A 177 16.81 -17.99 0.38
CA MET A 177 17.86 -17.87 1.40
C MET A 177 18.61 -16.55 1.26
N VAL A 178 19.02 -16.19 0.05
CA VAL A 178 19.70 -14.90 -0.22
C VAL A 178 18.81 -13.72 0.15
N ARG A 179 17.52 -13.78 -0.18
CA ARG A 179 16.53 -12.76 0.18
C ARG A 179 16.51 -12.53 1.70
N GLU A 180 16.40 -13.59 2.49
CA GLU A 180 16.30 -13.46 3.94
C GLU A 180 17.65 -13.14 4.62
N LEU A 181 18.75 -13.64 4.07
CA LEU A 181 20.09 -13.23 4.48
C LEU A 181 20.33 -11.73 4.25
N ARG A 182 19.86 -11.18 3.12
CA ARG A 182 19.89 -9.73 2.89
C ARG A 182 18.97 -8.99 3.85
N ARG A 183 17.78 -9.51 4.16
CA ARG A 183 16.86 -8.91 5.16
C ARG A 183 17.50 -8.85 6.55
N MET A 184 18.22 -9.90 6.94
CA MET A 184 19.01 -9.92 8.17
C MET A 184 20.12 -8.86 8.15
N TRP A 185 20.83 -8.74 7.03
CA TRP A 185 21.84 -7.69 6.85
C TRP A 185 21.24 -6.29 6.99
N GLN A 186 20.07 -6.03 6.39
CA GLN A 186 19.37 -4.75 6.53
C GLN A 186 19.06 -4.45 8.00
N HIS A 187 18.49 -5.42 8.72
CA HIS A 187 18.16 -5.28 10.14
C HIS A 187 19.40 -4.94 10.99
N ARG A 188 20.48 -5.72 10.88
CA ARG A 188 21.68 -5.53 11.70
C ARG A 188 22.46 -4.25 11.38
N ASN A 189 22.36 -3.74 10.15
CA ASN A 189 22.99 -2.47 9.75
C ASN A 189 22.07 -1.25 9.91
N GLY A 190 20.89 -1.40 10.53
CA GLY A 190 19.97 -0.30 10.80
C GLY A 190 19.14 0.17 9.60
N SER A 191 19.26 -0.46 8.42
CA SER A 191 18.43 -0.14 7.24
C SER A 191 17.13 -0.95 7.19
N GLY A 192 16.95 -1.92 8.08
CA GLY A 192 15.74 -2.73 8.27
C GLY A 192 14.69 -2.12 9.19
N LEU A 193 14.55 -0.79 9.20
CA LEU A 193 13.51 -0.08 9.97
C LEU A 193 12.12 -0.58 9.58
N HIS A 194 11.21 -0.70 10.56
CA HIS A 194 9.82 -1.00 10.26
C HIS A 194 9.19 0.18 9.51
N PRO A 195 8.62 0.02 8.31
CA PRO A 195 8.12 1.15 7.52
C PRO A 195 7.06 1.98 8.26
N LEU A 196 6.25 1.36 9.12
CA LEU A 196 5.26 2.05 9.95
C LEU A 196 5.87 2.93 11.07
N ALA A 197 7.19 3.06 11.18
CA ALA A 197 7.81 3.97 12.14
C ALA A 197 7.93 5.43 11.63
N VAL A 198 7.61 5.68 10.35
CA VAL A 198 7.71 7.00 9.72
C VAL A 198 6.38 7.46 9.14
N HIS A 199 6.30 8.72 8.72
CA HIS A 199 5.13 9.28 8.05
C HIS A 199 4.68 8.43 6.84
N PRO A 200 3.36 8.27 6.58
CA PRO A 200 2.83 7.32 5.60
C PRO A 200 3.43 7.40 4.18
N ASP A 201 3.69 8.60 3.67
CA ASP A 201 4.31 8.77 2.33
C ASP A 201 5.71 8.13 2.27
N TYR A 202 6.51 8.35 3.31
CA TYR A 202 7.86 7.81 3.42
C TYR A 202 7.84 6.32 3.79
N ALA A 203 6.84 5.87 4.54
CA ALA A 203 6.66 4.46 4.86
C ALA A 203 6.50 3.63 3.58
N VAL A 204 5.71 4.12 2.61
CA VAL A 204 5.57 3.48 1.29
C VAL A 204 6.91 3.41 0.58
N LEU A 205 7.65 4.52 0.50
CA LEU A 205 8.96 4.55 -0.15
C LEU A 205 9.97 3.61 0.52
N ILE A 206 10.07 3.62 1.86
CA ILE A 206 10.98 2.74 2.61
C ILE A 206 10.65 1.27 2.36
N ASN A 207 9.38 0.89 2.41
CA ASN A 207 8.96 -0.49 2.15
C ASN A 207 9.34 -0.92 0.73
N ARG A 208 9.06 -0.08 -0.28
CA ARG A 208 9.47 -0.34 -1.67
C ARG A 208 10.98 -0.49 -1.80
N ALA A 209 11.75 0.45 -1.24
CA ALA A 209 13.20 0.44 -1.32
C ALA A 209 13.81 -0.80 -0.64
N GLN A 210 13.30 -1.19 0.53
CA GLN A 210 13.73 -2.41 1.22
C GLN A 210 13.46 -3.64 0.36
N GLN A 211 12.26 -3.79 -0.22
CA GLN A 211 11.92 -4.94 -1.07
C GLN A 211 12.75 -4.97 -2.36
N ALA A 212 12.99 -3.83 -2.99
CA ALA A 212 13.82 -3.71 -4.18
C ALA A 212 15.27 -4.16 -3.90
N ASP A 213 15.87 -3.72 -2.79
CA ASP A 213 17.23 -4.14 -2.38
C ASP A 213 17.35 -5.66 -2.15
N LEU A 214 16.31 -6.30 -1.61
CA LEU A 214 16.29 -7.76 -1.48
C LEU A 214 16.35 -8.44 -2.85
N MET A 215 15.59 -7.94 -3.83
CA MET A 215 15.60 -8.49 -5.19
C MET A 215 16.93 -8.25 -5.89
N VAL A 216 17.55 -7.08 -5.69
CA VAL A 216 18.90 -6.79 -6.21
C VAL A 216 19.91 -7.82 -5.71
N SER A 217 19.85 -8.18 -4.42
CA SER A 217 20.75 -9.18 -3.84
C SER A 217 20.51 -10.57 -4.42
N MET A 218 19.24 -10.96 -4.62
CA MET A 218 18.90 -12.24 -5.27
C MET A 218 19.45 -12.32 -6.70
N VAL A 219 19.21 -11.29 -7.51
CA VAL A 219 19.66 -11.23 -8.92
C VAL A 219 21.18 -11.26 -9.00
N ARG A 220 21.85 -10.48 -8.15
CA ARG A 220 23.33 -10.45 -8.12
C ARG A 220 23.93 -11.80 -7.72
N VAL A 221 23.41 -12.45 -6.67
CA VAL A 221 23.92 -13.77 -6.27
C VAL A 221 23.68 -14.80 -7.38
N ALA A 222 22.50 -14.81 -8.00
CA ALA A 222 22.23 -15.73 -9.12
C ALA A 222 23.19 -15.53 -10.30
N TRP A 223 23.55 -14.28 -10.61
CA TRP A 223 24.56 -13.96 -11.61
C TRP A 223 25.95 -14.46 -11.21
N GLU A 224 26.37 -14.24 -9.96
CA GLU A 224 27.64 -14.76 -9.45
C GLU A 224 27.70 -16.29 -9.50
N LEU A 225 26.62 -16.98 -9.14
CA LEU A 225 26.52 -18.44 -9.23
C LEU A 225 26.58 -18.93 -10.68
N GLN A 226 25.94 -18.21 -11.61
CA GLN A 226 26.03 -18.52 -13.04
C GLN A 226 27.48 -18.45 -13.54
N LEU A 227 28.24 -17.43 -13.11
CA LEU A 227 29.67 -17.30 -13.43
C LEU A 227 30.52 -18.39 -12.77
N ALA A 228 30.12 -18.89 -11.60
CA ALA A 228 30.77 -20.01 -10.92
C ALA A 228 30.41 -21.39 -11.52
N GLY A 229 29.47 -21.46 -12.47
CA GLY A 229 29.07 -22.66 -13.18
C GLY A 229 27.70 -23.23 -12.77
N TYR A 230 27.10 -22.75 -11.68
CA TYR A 230 25.75 -23.13 -11.25
C TYR A 230 24.69 -22.22 -11.90
N LYS A 231 24.17 -22.65 -13.05
CA LYS A 231 23.27 -21.83 -13.88
C LYS A 231 21.80 -21.86 -13.46
N GLU A 232 21.38 -22.85 -12.68
CA GLU A 232 19.95 -23.11 -12.42
C GLU A 232 19.27 -21.97 -11.68
N ALA A 233 19.97 -21.31 -10.74
CA ALA A 233 19.44 -20.13 -10.04
C ALA A 233 19.16 -18.97 -11.00
N TRP A 234 20.03 -18.73 -11.98
CA TRP A 234 19.84 -17.70 -13.00
C TRP A 234 18.71 -18.06 -13.97
N VAL A 235 18.68 -19.31 -14.45
CA VAL A 235 17.58 -19.82 -15.29
C VAL A 235 16.24 -19.69 -14.59
N ARG A 236 16.19 -19.87 -13.25
CA ARG A 236 14.98 -19.63 -12.47
C ARG A 236 14.56 -18.15 -12.49
N ILE A 237 15.51 -17.22 -12.38
CA ILE A 237 15.20 -15.78 -12.49
C ILE A 237 14.62 -15.45 -13.86
N GLU A 238 15.27 -15.90 -14.94
CA GLU A 238 14.83 -15.64 -16.32
C GLU A 238 13.44 -16.19 -16.65
N ASN A 239 13.06 -17.31 -16.02
CA ASN A 239 11.75 -17.95 -16.20
C ASN A 239 10.74 -17.60 -15.10
N SER A 240 11.03 -16.59 -14.27
CA SER A 240 10.14 -16.13 -13.21
C SER A 240 9.60 -14.74 -13.50
N THR A 241 8.78 -14.23 -12.59
CA THR A 241 8.38 -12.83 -12.63
C THR A 241 9.59 -11.91 -12.62
N LEU A 242 10.74 -12.27 -12.02
CA LEU A 242 11.96 -11.46 -11.89
C LEU A 242 12.79 -11.31 -13.18
N ALA A 243 12.30 -11.81 -14.32
CA ALA A 243 13.05 -11.81 -15.58
C ALA A 243 13.42 -10.39 -16.07
N ASP A 244 12.55 -9.40 -15.86
CA ASP A 244 12.82 -7.99 -16.14
C ASP A 244 14.01 -7.46 -15.33
N LEU A 245 14.07 -7.79 -14.04
CA LEU A 245 15.16 -7.40 -13.14
C LEU A 245 16.48 -8.09 -13.51
N GLY A 246 16.40 -9.38 -13.84
CA GLY A 246 17.54 -10.16 -14.34
C GLY A 246 18.10 -9.58 -15.63
N ARG A 247 17.24 -9.24 -16.61
CA ARG A 247 17.66 -8.61 -17.87
C ARG A 247 18.29 -7.24 -17.66
N ALA A 248 17.73 -6.41 -16.77
CA ALA A 248 18.32 -5.12 -16.43
C ALA A 248 19.73 -5.27 -15.84
N PHE A 249 19.91 -6.20 -14.90
CA PHE A 249 21.23 -6.49 -14.32
C PHE A 249 22.21 -6.99 -15.39
N ALA A 250 21.80 -7.99 -16.17
CA ALA A 250 22.64 -8.63 -17.17
C ALA A 250 23.07 -7.64 -18.27
N ARG A 251 22.18 -6.73 -18.68
CA ARG A 251 22.51 -5.70 -19.68
C ARG A 251 23.69 -4.85 -19.23
N GLU A 252 23.66 -4.35 -18.00
CA GLU A 252 24.76 -3.54 -17.45
C GLU A 252 26.02 -4.38 -17.19
N ALA A 253 25.86 -5.59 -16.67
CA ALA A 253 26.97 -6.51 -16.39
C ALA A 253 27.71 -6.96 -17.66
N ILE A 254 27.00 -7.16 -18.77
CA ILE A 254 27.58 -7.53 -20.07
C ILE A 254 28.21 -6.31 -20.74
N ALA A 255 27.58 -5.13 -20.64
CA ALA A 255 28.13 -3.90 -21.22
C ALA A 255 29.45 -3.48 -20.55
N ASP A 256 29.53 -3.58 -19.23
CA ASP A 256 30.76 -3.36 -18.46
C ASP A 256 30.80 -4.31 -17.24
N PHE A 257 31.72 -5.27 -17.23
CA PHE A 257 31.88 -6.19 -16.10
C PHE A 257 32.23 -5.48 -14.77
N ARG A 258 32.79 -4.28 -14.82
CA ARG A 258 33.08 -3.48 -13.62
C ARG A 258 31.79 -2.97 -12.96
N SER A 259 30.68 -2.93 -13.71
CA SER A 259 29.36 -2.51 -13.24
C SER A 259 28.86 -3.32 -12.03
N ILE A 260 29.31 -4.57 -11.91
CA ILE A 260 28.99 -5.48 -10.80
C ILE A 260 29.57 -4.95 -9.49
N ASN A 261 30.79 -4.39 -9.52
CA ASN A 261 31.51 -3.93 -8.33
C ASN A 261 31.32 -2.43 -8.05
N ASN A 262 31.10 -1.62 -9.09
CA ASN A 262 30.83 -0.19 -8.94
C ASN A 262 29.35 0.13 -8.64
N GLY A 263 28.49 -0.89 -8.58
CA GLY A 263 27.09 -0.77 -8.22
C GLY A 263 26.15 -0.37 -9.35
N MET A 264 26.63 -0.04 -10.56
CA MET A 264 25.75 0.38 -11.66
C MET A 264 24.73 -0.71 -12.04
N ALA A 265 25.14 -1.98 -12.11
CA ALA A 265 24.22 -3.07 -12.42
C ALA A 265 23.16 -3.25 -11.32
N ALA A 266 23.58 -3.17 -10.05
CA ALA A 266 22.69 -3.24 -8.89
C ALA A 266 21.67 -2.08 -8.89
N ARG A 267 22.13 -0.87 -9.23
CA ARG A 267 21.28 0.31 -9.36
C ARG A 267 20.25 0.15 -10.48
N ALA A 268 20.66 -0.32 -11.66
CA ALA A 268 19.72 -0.53 -12.78
C ALA A 268 18.62 -1.54 -12.43
N THR A 269 18.96 -2.60 -11.69
CA THR A 269 17.99 -3.56 -11.16
C THR A 269 17.05 -2.93 -10.12
N PHE A 270 17.59 -2.12 -9.22
CA PHE A 270 16.81 -1.40 -8.23
C PHE A 270 15.78 -0.46 -8.88
N GLU A 271 16.21 0.36 -9.83
CA GLU A 271 15.33 1.27 -10.58
C GLU A 271 14.27 0.49 -11.39
N SER A 272 14.67 -0.62 -12.04
CA SER A 272 13.74 -1.48 -12.79
C SER A 272 12.64 -2.07 -11.90
N TRP A 273 12.94 -2.34 -10.62
CA TRP A 273 11.91 -2.80 -9.66
C TRP A 273 10.82 -1.75 -9.46
N PHE A 274 11.18 -0.47 -9.37
CA PHE A 274 10.23 0.64 -9.21
C PHE A 274 9.36 0.83 -10.45
N LEU A 275 9.84 0.49 -11.64
CA LEU A 275 9.05 0.57 -12.86
C LEU A 275 8.06 -0.59 -13.03
N SER A 276 8.15 -1.63 -12.20
CA SER A 276 7.35 -2.84 -12.32
C SER A 276 6.04 -2.82 -11.51
N GLU A 277 5.11 -3.71 -11.88
CA GLU A 277 3.84 -3.95 -11.17
C GLU A 277 4.01 -4.40 -9.71
N ARG A 278 5.23 -4.78 -9.30
CA ARG A 278 5.51 -5.19 -7.91
C ARG A 278 5.26 -4.08 -6.90
N CYS A 279 5.44 -2.81 -7.31
CA CYS A 279 5.13 -1.66 -6.47
C CYS A 279 3.67 -1.71 -6.00
N ARG A 280 2.74 -1.98 -6.92
CA ARG A 280 1.31 -2.04 -6.61
C ARG A 280 0.98 -3.07 -5.52
N LYS A 281 1.59 -4.26 -5.60
CA LYS A 281 1.41 -5.32 -4.60
C LYS A 281 2.06 -4.97 -3.26
N ALA A 282 3.25 -4.38 -3.28
CA ALA A 282 3.96 -3.95 -2.08
C ALA A 282 3.19 -2.85 -1.33
N ASP A 283 2.68 -1.86 -2.06
CA ASP A 283 1.88 -0.76 -1.52
C ASP A 283 0.59 -1.28 -0.89
N ARG A 284 -0.14 -2.14 -1.62
CA ARG A 284 -1.40 -2.72 -1.13
C ARG A 284 -1.18 -3.45 0.19
N SER A 285 -0.12 -4.27 0.27
CA SER A 285 0.20 -5.01 1.50
C SER A 285 0.52 -4.07 2.67
N LEU A 286 1.29 -3.01 2.43
CA LEU A 286 1.66 -2.06 3.48
C LEU A 286 0.47 -1.21 3.93
N ILE A 287 -0.32 -0.71 2.99
CA ILE A 287 -1.49 0.13 3.29
C ILE A 287 -2.54 -0.69 4.06
N GLN A 288 -2.73 -1.96 3.71
CA GLN A 288 -3.58 -2.86 4.51
C GLN A 288 -3.06 -3.04 5.94
N GLN A 289 -1.74 -3.13 6.13
CA GLN A 289 -1.14 -3.15 7.47
C GLN A 289 -1.36 -1.83 8.21
N MET A 290 -1.23 -0.68 7.54
CA MET A 290 -1.51 0.65 8.12
C MET A 290 -2.96 0.79 8.59
N LEU A 291 -3.92 0.23 7.84
CA LEU A 291 -5.34 0.24 8.20
C LEU A 291 -5.69 -0.73 9.32
N ALA A 292 -4.99 -1.88 9.39
CA ALA A 292 -5.21 -2.89 10.40
C ALA A 292 -4.57 -2.54 11.75
N ASP A 293 -3.51 -1.72 11.75
CA ASP A 293 -2.81 -1.33 12.96
C ASP A 293 -3.58 -0.25 13.74
N TYR A 294 -4.40 -0.72 14.67
CA TYR A 294 -5.23 0.13 15.55
C TYR A 294 -4.44 0.72 16.73
N GLN A 295 -3.22 0.24 17.01
CA GLN A 295 -2.46 0.58 18.23
C GLN A 295 -1.27 1.51 18.01
N GLY A 296 -1.06 2.01 16.78
CA GLY A 296 -0.22 3.17 16.53
C GLY A 296 1.23 2.97 16.96
N TYR A 297 2.08 2.54 16.02
CA TYR A 297 3.48 2.96 16.09
C TYR A 297 3.50 4.48 16.32
N VAL A 298 4.02 4.93 17.46
CA VAL A 298 4.05 6.35 17.82
C VAL A 298 4.97 7.05 16.82
N PHE A 299 4.36 7.72 15.85
CA PHE A 299 5.06 8.38 14.76
C PHE A 299 5.80 9.60 15.29
N SER A 300 6.94 9.92 14.68
CA SER A 300 7.29 11.34 14.57
C SER A 300 6.38 11.93 13.48
N ASP A 301 5.31 12.64 13.86
CA ASP A 301 4.43 13.36 12.92
C ASP A 301 5.17 14.46 12.14
N ASN A 302 6.45 14.64 12.43
CA ASN A 302 7.35 15.46 11.64
C ASN A 302 7.71 14.79 10.30
N VAL A 303 7.06 15.26 9.25
CA VAL A 303 7.33 14.92 7.83
C VAL A 303 8.80 15.12 7.47
N GLU A 304 9.44 16.17 7.96
CA GLU A 304 10.84 16.48 7.65
C GLU A 304 11.80 15.51 8.33
N THR A 305 11.53 15.12 9.58
CA THR A 305 12.28 14.06 10.26
C THR A 305 12.16 12.74 9.50
N SER A 306 10.95 12.39 9.06
CA SER A 306 10.71 11.20 8.24
C SER A 306 11.48 11.24 6.92
N ARG A 307 11.58 12.41 6.28
CA ARG A 307 12.37 12.62 5.05
C ARG A 307 13.86 12.36 5.28
N LEU A 308 14.43 12.92 6.34
CA LEU A 308 15.85 12.74 6.69
C LEU A 308 16.17 11.28 7.03
N ILE A 309 15.32 10.63 7.84
CA ILE A 309 15.42 9.20 8.14
C ILE A 309 15.40 8.37 6.85
N THR A 310 14.47 8.70 5.94
CA THR A 310 14.36 7.98 4.66
C THR A 310 15.61 8.13 3.81
N LEU A 311 16.17 9.35 3.72
CA LEU A 311 17.41 9.60 2.98
C LEU A 311 18.58 8.77 3.51
N ASP A 312 18.77 8.77 4.83
CA ASP A 312 19.85 8.02 5.46
C ASP A 312 19.64 6.50 5.34
N LEU A 313 18.40 6.04 5.45
CA LEU A 313 18.04 4.65 5.25
C LEU A 313 18.30 4.21 3.81
N THR A 314 17.92 5.00 2.80
CA THR A 314 18.19 4.69 1.38
C THR A 314 19.69 4.57 1.11
N LYS A 315 20.51 5.46 1.69
CA LYS A 315 21.97 5.33 1.63
C LYS A 315 22.45 4.05 2.31
N ALA A 316 21.95 3.73 3.50
CA ALA A 316 22.32 2.53 4.23
C ALA A 316 21.92 1.24 3.51
N LEU A 317 20.76 1.22 2.82
CA LEU A 317 20.32 0.11 1.98
C LEU A 317 21.32 -0.18 0.86
N GLY A 318 21.86 0.85 0.20
CA GLY A 318 22.80 0.64 -0.90
C GLY A 318 24.15 0.06 -0.49
N LYS A 319 24.43 -0.04 0.82
CA LYS A 319 25.68 -0.58 1.34
C LYS A 319 25.77 -2.08 1.11
N MET A 320 26.85 -2.50 0.47
CA MET A 320 27.20 -3.89 0.20
C MET A 320 28.43 -4.29 1.04
N PRO A 321 28.65 -5.60 1.29
CA PRO A 321 29.85 -6.06 2.01
C PRO A 321 31.16 -5.69 1.30
N PHE A 322 31.10 -5.52 -0.02
CA PHE A 322 32.20 -5.06 -0.86
C PHE A 322 31.66 -4.31 -2.08
N GLY A 323 32.56 -3.57 -2.74
CA GLY A 323 32.19 -2.67 -3.83
C GLY A 323 31.72 -1.31 -3.30
N THR A 324 31.28 -0.46 -4.21
CA THR A 324 30.75 0.86 -3.87
C THR A 324 29.28 0.76 -3.48
N ASN A 325 28.83 1.74 -2.69
CA ASN A 325 27.42 1.86 -2.34
C ASN A 325 26.63 2.30 -3.58
N TYR A 326 25.72 1.43 -4.04
CA TYR A 326 25.03 1.63 -5.31
C TYR A 326 23.86 2.63 -5.25
N LEU A 327 23.45 3.05 -4.05
CA LEU A 327 22.39 4.06 -3.85
C LEU A 327 22.91 5.40 -3.33
N GLU A 328 24.17 5.48 -2.89
CA GLU A 328 24.71 6.69 -2.25
C GLU A 328 24.54 7.94 -3.13
N VAL A 329 24.96 7.87 -4.38
CA VAL A 329 24.93 8.99 -5.35
C VAL A 329 23.50 9.41 -5.72
N VAL A 330 22.53 8.51 -5.62
CA VAL A 330 21.15 8.72 -6.10
C VAL A 330 20.09 8.76 -5.01
N SER A 331 20.50 8.58 -3.76
CA SER A 331 19.62 8.59 -2.59
C SER A 331 18.76 9.86 -2.52
N ALA A 332 19.35 11.03 -2.77
CA ALA A 332 18.62 12.29 -2.81
C ALA A 332 17.57 12.32 -3.93
N GLN A 333 17.92 11.82 -5.12
CA GLN A 333 16.99 11.73 -6.24
C GLN A 333 15.82 10.79 -5.91
N ILE A 334 16.09 9.61 -5.35
CA ILE A 334 15.06 8.61 -4.99
C ILE A 334 14.03 9.19 -4.02
N VAL A 335 14.45 10.04 -3.07
CA VAL A 335 13.54 10.64 -2.09
C VAL A 335 12.73 11.79 -2.68
N SER A 336 13.20 12.44 -3.74
CA SER A 336 12.52 13.60 -4.35
C SER A 336 11.70 13.27 -5.60
N ASP A 337 12.10 12.25 -6.35
CA ASP A 337 11.59 12.00 -7.70
C ASP A 337 10.25 11.23 -7.64
N PRO A 338 9.17 11.75 -8.28
CA PRO A 338 7.85 11.12 -8.31
C PRO A 338 7.85 9.67 -8.80
N VAL A 339 8.81 9.29 -9.66
CA VAL A 339 8.93 7.90 -10.14
C VAL A 339 9.07 6.91 -8.97
N PHE A 340 9.70 7.33 -7.87
CA PHE A 340 9.92 6.51 -6.69
C PHE A 340 8.87 6.75 -5.59
N THR A 341 8.46 8.01 -5.41
CA THR A 341 7.61 8.44 -4.29
C THR A 341 6.12 8.30 -4.55
N GLU A 342 5.66 8.43 -5.80
CA GLU A 342 4.23 8.47 -6.11
C GLU A 342 3.57 7.08 -6.04
N VAL A 343 2.33 7.04 -5.52
CA VAL A 343 1.47 5.85 -5.55
C VAL A 343 0.62 5.89 -6.81
N ARG A 344 1.10 5.23 -7.87
CA ARG A 344 0.47 5.23 -9.21
C ARG A 344 -0.90 4.53 -9.29
N ASP A 345 -1.13 3.53 -8.44
CA ASP A 345 -2.42 2.82 -8.40
C ASP A 345 -3.47 3.68 -7.67
N ARG A 346 -4.54 4.03 -8.39
CA ARG A 346 -5.60 4.92 -7.88
C ARG A 346 -6.25 4.42 -6.60
N SER A 347 -6.46 3.11 -6.47
CA SER A 347 -7.08 2.53 -5.28
C SER A 347 -6.16 2.67 -4.07
N ASN A 348 -4.89 2.29 -4.20
CA ASN A 348 -3.88 2.46 -3.15
C ASN A 348 -3.69 3.94 -2.78
N ALA A 349 -3.67 4.85 -3.77
CA ALA A 349 -3.57 6.29 -3.53
C ALA A 349 -4.74 6.84 -2.71
N ASN A 350 -5.97 6.40 -3.01
CA ASN A 350 -7.16 6.80 -2.25
C ASN A 350 -7.11 6.32 -0.80
N PHE A 351 -6.69 5.07 -0.55
CA PHE A 351 -6.55 4.55 0.81
C PHE A 351 -5.43 5.23 1.59
N LEU A 352 -4.30 5.52 0.94
CA LEU A 352 -3.22 6.29 1.56
C LEU A 352 -3.68 7.72 1.90
N TRP A 353 -4.43 8.36 1.01
CA TRP A 353 -5.04 9.66 1.28
C TRP A 353 -5.97 9.61 2.48
N PHE A 354 -6.83 8.58 2.57
CA PHE A 354 -7.71 8.38 3.72
C PHE A 354 -6.92 8.25 5.03
N ILE A 355 -5.86 7.44 5.06
CA ILE A 355 -4.98 7.31 6.25
C ILE A 355 -4.39 8.65 6.64
N LYS A 356 -3.89 9.43 5.67
CA LYS A 356 -3.31 10.75 5.92
C LYS A 356 -4.35 11.74 6.43
N PHE A 357 -5.54 11.70 5.85
CA PHE A 357 -6.66 12.56 6.24
C PHE A 357 -7.08 12.29 7.68
N GLU A 358 -7.39 11.04 8.04
CA GLU A 358 -7.78 10.64 9.40
C GLU A 358 -6.75 11.05 10.45
N ARG A 359 -5.45 10.98 10.12
CA ARG A 359 -4.38 11.47 11.01
C ARG A 359 -4.39 12.97 11.18
N SER A 360 -4.41 13.71 10.07
CA SER A 360 -4.46 15.19 10.12
C SER A 360 -5.70 15.70 10.86
N PHE A 361 -6.81 14.96 10.76
CA PHE A 361 -8.03 15.25 11.47
C PHE A 361 -7.87 15.02 12.98
N THR A 362 -7.34 13.86 13.37
CA THR A 362 -7.07 13.52 14.78
C THR A 362 -6.09 14.50 15.43
N GLU A 363 -5.03 14.89 14.72
CA GLU A 363 -4.06 15.93 15.17
C GLU A 363 -4.77 17.26 15.41
N SER A 364 -5.62 17.68 14.47
CA SER A 364 -6.39 18.92 14.59
C SER A 364 -7.37 18.88 15.76
N GLU A 365 -8.03 17.74 16.02
CA GLU A 365 -8.90 17.56 17.17
C GLU A 365 -8.13 17.63 18.50
N ASN A 366 -6.96 17.00 18.58
CA ASN A 366 -6.09 17.06 19.75
C ASN A 366 -5.59 18.49 20.01
N ASP A 367 -5.18 19.21 18.97
CA ASP A 367 -4.76 20.62 19.08
C ASP A 367 -5.90 21.51 19.58
N ILE A 368 -7.12 21.29 19.11
CA ILE A 368 -8.32 21.99 19.59
C ILE A 368 -8.60 21.63 21.05
N ALA A 369 -8.51 20.35 21.43
CA ALA A 369 -8.72 19.89 22.80
C ALA A 369 -7.70 20.51 23.76
N VAL A 370 -6.42 20.55 23.38
CA VAL A 370 -5.35 21.20 24.16
C VAL A 370 -5.58 22.69 24.26
N LYS A 371 -5.92 23.38 23.15
CA LYS A 371 -6.27 24.81 23.18
C LYS A 371 -7.47 25.10 24.07
N LYS A 372 -8.49 24.23 24.07
CA LYS A 372 -9.68 24.34 24.92
C LYS A 372 -9.35 24.09 26.39
N ALA A 373 -8.44 23.16 26.70
CA ALA A 373 -7.95 22.92 28.05
C ALA A 373 -7.10 24.09 28.59
N LEU A 374 -6.41 24.81 27.70
CA LEU A 374 -5.60 25.99 28.03
C LEU A 374 -6.40 27.30 28.09
N GLN A 375 -7.69 27.31 27.73
CA GLN A 375 -8.52 28.50 27.92
C GLN A 375 -8.74 28.76 29.42
N PRO A 376 -8.34 29.93 29.95
CA PRO A 376 -8.58 30.27 31.34
C PRO A 376 -10.09 30.34 31.58
N GLN A 377 -10.61 29.51 32.49
CA GLN A 377 -11.97 29.67 32.99
C GLN A 377 -12.03 30.98 33.77
N THR A 378 -12.59 32.03 33.16
CA THR A 378 -13.02 33.23 33.87
C THR A 378 -14.21 32.83 34.75
N ALA A 379 -13.94 32.45 35.99
CA ALA A 379 -14.97 32.36 37.01
C ALA A 379 -15.36 33.78 37.42
N GLU A 380 -16.55 34.25 37.03
CA GLU A 380 -17.15 35.40 37.66
C GLU A 380 -17.45 35.04 39.12
N ILE A 381 -16.67 35.61 40.04
CA ILE A 381 -17.03 35.61 41.46
C ILE A 381 -18.19 36.60 41.58
N ILE A 382 -19.42 36.07 41.66
CA ILE A 382 -20.58 36.86 42.08
C ILE A 382 -20.34 37.22 43.54
N ASP A 383 -19.82 38.42 43.77
CA ASP A 383 -19.57 38.94 45.10
C ASP A 383 -20.93 39.27 45.73
N PHE A 384 -21.33 38.49 46.73
CA PHE A 384 -22.56 38.76 47.46
C PHE A 384 -22.31 39.92 48.41
N ALA A 385 -22.97 41.06 48.14
CA ALA A 385 -22.90 42.24 48.97
C ALA A 385 -23.06 41.87 50.46
N PRO A 386 -22.16 42.33 51.35
CA PRO A 386 -22.24 42.02 52.76
C PRO A 386 -23.57 42.53 53.31
N LYS A 387 -24.32 41.62 53.94
CA LYS A 387 -25.60 41.88 54.61
C LYS A 387 -25.45 43.14 55.50
N GLN A 388 -26.04 44.25 55.06
CA GLN A 388 -26.11 45.46 55.88
C GLN A 388 -26.90 45.13 57.15
N ALA A 389 -26.24 45.24 58.29
CA ALA A 389 -26.90 45.19 59.58
C ALA A 389 -27.73 46.47 59.76
N ASP A 390 -29.02 46.30 60.04
CA ASP A 390 -29.98 47.36 60.33
C ASP A 390 -29.45 48.35 61.39
N LYS A 391 -29.17 49.59 60.98
CA LYS A 391 -29.20 50.76 61.87
C LYS A 391 -29.85 51.97 61.21
N ALA A 392 -31.07 52.22 61.68
CA ALA A 392 -31.86 53.44 61.72
C ALA A 392 -31.31 54.76 61.13
N ARG A 393 -32.16 55.35 60.25
CA ARG A 393 -32.51 56.78 60.07
C ARG A 393 -31.37 57.80 59.84
N SER A 394 -31.27 58.30 58.61
CA SER A 394 -31.50 59.73 58.27
C SER A 394 -31.51 59.94 56.74
N LYS A 395 -32.01 61.11 56.30
CA LYS A 395 -32.56 61.49 54.99
C LYS A 395 -31.58 61.48 53.78
N PRO A 396 -32.10 61.52 52.54
CA PRO A 396 -31.32 61.25 51.32
C PRO A 396 -30.63 62.49 50.77
N ASP A 397 -29.43 62.31 50.22
CA ASP A 397 -28.81 63.26 49.30
C ASP A 397 -28.26 62.51 48.07
N ARG A 398 -28.33 63.18 46.92
CA ARG A 398 -28.07 62.66 45.57
C ARG A 398 -26.57 62.39 45.33
N SER A 399 -26.25 61.21 44.77
CA SER A 399 -25.24 61.09 43.70
C SER A 399 -25.28 59.71 43.04
N VAL A 400 -25.27 59.73 41.71
CA VAL A 400 -25.07 58.59 40.80
C VAL A 400 -23.72 57.93 41.13
N VAL A 401 -23.71 56.61 41.31
CA VAL A 401 -22.49 55.80 41.34
C VAL A 401 -22.65 54.73 40.27
N GLU A 402 -21.87 54.89 39.19
CA GLU A 402 -21.62 53.82 38.21
C GLU A 402 -20.89 52.69 38.94
N GLU A 403 -21.49 51.50 38.95
CA GLU A 403 -20.85 50.27 39.41
C GLU A 403 -19.74 49.91 38.41
N ASN A 404 -18.51 50.33 38.72
CA ASN A 404 -17.32 49.78 38.08
C ASN A 404 -17.07 48.37 38.62
N ALA A 405 -17.48 47.36 37.85
CA ALA A 405 -17.02 45.99 38.04
C ALA A 405 -15.50 45.94 37.77
N GLU A 406 -14.71 45.65 38.82
CA GLU A 406 -13.27 45.46 38.70
C GLU A 406 -12.98 44.00 38.30
N ILE A 407 -12.44 43.81 37.09
CA ILE A 407 -12.00 42.50 36.61
C ILE A 407 -10.64 42.19 37.27
N ILE A 408 -10.64 41.31 38.26
CA ILE A 408 -9.41 40.81 38.88
C ILE A 408 -9.03 39.47 38.24
N GLU A 409 -7.93 39.47 37.50
CA GLU A 409 -7.40 38.29 36.80
C GLU A 409 -6.68 37.36 37.80
N ILE A 410 -7.36 36.31 38.27
CA ILE A 410 -6.74 35.32 39.18
C ILE A 410 -6.05 34.23 38.34
N ARG A 411 -4.72 34.34 38.20
CA ARG A 411 -3.89 33.24 37.67
C ARG A 411 -3.77 32.14 38.74
N ARG A 412 -4.29 30.94 38.44
CA ARG A 412 -3.90 29.74 39.20
C ARG A 412 -2.52 29.25 38.70
N PRO A 413 -1.59 28.92 39.60
CA PRO A 413 -0.38 28.21 39.21
C PRO A 413 -0.74 26.80 38.75
N VAL A 414 -0.19 26.41 37.61
CA VAL A 414 -0.31 25.06 37.07
C VAL A 414 0.69 24.17 37.82
N GLY A 415 0.19 23.17 38.56
CA GLY A 415 0.98 22.08 39.11
C GLY A 415 0.71 21.77 40.58
N GLU A 416 -0.36 21.02 40.85
CA GLU A 416 -0.40 19.91 41.82
C GLU A 416 -1.26 18.78 41.25
#